data_AF-A8FTP7-F1
#
_entry.id   AF-A8FTP7-F1
#
_cell.length_a   1.000
_cell.length_b   1.000
_cell.length_c   1.000
_cell.angle_alpha   90.00
_cell.angle_beta   90.00
_cell.angle_gamma   90.00
#
_symmetry.space_group_name_H-M   'P 1'
#
loop_
_entity.id
_entity.type
_entity.pdbx_description
1 polymer ?
#
loop_
_entity_poly.entity_id
_entity_poly.type
_entity_poly.pdbx_seq_one_letter_code
_entity_poly.pdbx_strand_id
1 'polypeptide(L)'
;MDISTSNSIQSEQNFNDLINAEVVNVELVKTSQSEIAVTNAKQFLDSTFPLAKGSHQDVSSYVVYYQQLLIFFTDGTHTGLKDPKQFVALNGHKSEPSAILLRDKGTHVELTFDRCGEVGAYDRANVEDIQIEGHRYWISLLNVDAKRMIDGSLQDQMFTAKDGSDYMLKAA
;
A
#
# COMPACT_ATOMS: atom_id res chain seq x y z
N MET A 1 -37.46 -23.50 42.31
CA MET A 1 -36.58 -23.11 41.19
C MET A 1 -37.31 -23.46 39.92
N ASP A 2 -37.80 -22.44 39.23
CA ASP A 2 -38.70 -22.60 38.09
C ASP A 2 -37.96 -23.16 36.87
N ILE A 3 -38.50 -24.26 36.33
CA ILE A 3 -37.99 -24.99 35.17
C ILE A 3 -37.98 -24.12 33.90
N SER A 4 -38.87 -23.13 33.83
CA SER A 4 -38.98 -22.18 32.71
C SER A 4 -37.73 -21.30 32.55
N THR A 5 -37.06 -20.93 33.66
CA THR A 5 -35.88 -20.06 33.64
C THR A 5 -34.62 -20.80 33.19
N SER A 6 -34.59 -22.12 33.34
CA SER A 6 -33.43 -22.94 32.94
C SER A 6 -33.40 -23.16 31.43
N ASN A 7 -34.56 -23.32 30.78
CA ASN A 7 -34.65 -23.47 29.33
C ASN A 7 -34.28 -22.18 28.57
N SER A 8 -34.62 -20.99 29.10
CA SER A 8 -34.29 -19.72 28.46
C SER A 8 -32.79 -19.43 28.49
N ILE A 9 -32.11 -19.74 29.59
CA ILE A 9 -30.66 -19.56 29.73
C ILE A 9 -29.90 -20.51 28.79
N GLN A 10 -30.39 -21.74 28.63
CA GLN A 10 -29.76 -22.73 27.76
C GLN A 10 -29.96 -22.39 26.27
N SER A 11 -31.09 -21.80 25.89
CA SER A 11 -31.31 -21.29 24.53
C SER A 11 -30.47 -20.05 24.20
N GLU A 12 -30.27 -19.14 25.16
CA GLU A 12 -29.41 -17.96 24.99
C GLU A 12 -27.94 -18.35 24.90
N GLN A 13 -27.47 -19.30 25.71
CA GLN A 13 -26.10 -19.82 25.60
C GLN A 13 -25.86 -20.53 24.26
N ASN A 14 -26.79 -21.38 23.82
CA ASN A 14 -26.69 -22.02 22.51
C ASN A 14 -26.68 -21.01 21.35
N PHE A 15 -27.44 -19.91 21.44
CA PHE A 15 -27.44 -18.86 20.43
C PHE A 15 -26.12 -18.05 20.45
N ASN A 16 -25.59 -17.75 21.63
CA ASN A 16 -24.29 -17.09 21.77
C ASN A 16 -23.14 -17.97 21.25
N ASP A 17 -23.22 -19.28 21.47
CA ASP A 17 -22.23 -20.25 20.99
C ASP A 17 -22.27 -20.42 19.46
N LEU A 18 -23.47 -20.34 18.85
CA LEU A 18 -23.63 -20.31 17.40
C LEU A 18 -23.08 -19.04 16.76
N ILE A 19 -23.25 -17.87 17.42
CA ILE A 19 -22.64 -16.62 16.96
C ILE A 19 -21.10 -16.71 17.03
N ASN A 20 -20.54 -17.33 18.07
CA ASN A 20 -19.09 -17.43 18.24
C ASN A 20 -18.41 -18.43 17.28
N ALA A 21 -19.14 -19.42 16.76
CA ALA A 21 -18.58 -20.43 15.86
C ALA A 21 -18.51 -19.97 14.38
N GLU A 22 -19.30 -18.96 13.99
CA GLU A 22 -19.46 -18.55 12.58
C GLU A 22 -19.07 -17.08 12.31
N VAL A 23 -18.79 -16.29 13.36
CA VAL A 23 -18.05 -15.02 13.20
C VAL A 23 -16.57 -15.36 13.03
N VAL A 24 -16.15 -15.64 11.79
CA VAL A 24 -14.75 -15.43 11.43
C VAL A 24 -14.45 -13.99 11.84
N ASN A 25 -13.54 -13.80 12.80
CA ASN A 25 -13.28 -12.48 13.39
C ASN A 25 -13.17 -11.45 12.26
N VAL A 26 -14.07 -10.47 12.22
CA VAL A 26 -14.16 -9.51 11.11
C VAL A 26 -12.82 -8.80 10.91
N GLU A 27 -12.05 -8.64 11.98
CA GLU A 27 -10.68 -8.13 11.96
C GLU A 27 -9.70 -9.08 11.26
N LEU A 28 -9.76 -10.39 11.51
CA LEU A 28 -8.94 -11.40 10.79
C LEU A 28 -9.29 -11.49 9.30
N VAL A 29 -10.57 -11.37 8.93
CA VAL A 29 -10.98 -11.35 7.51
C VAL A 29 -10.46 -10.10 6.81
N LYS A 30 -10.55 -8.93 7.46
CA LYS A 30 -10.03 -7.67 6.90
C LYS A 30 -8.50 -7.71 6.73
N THR A 31 -7.77 -8.22 7.72
CA THR A 31 -6.30 -8.35 7.65
C THR A 31 -5.86 -9.33 6.57
N SER A 32 -6.51 -10.48 6.44
CA SER A 32 -6.16 -11.43 5.36
C SER A 32 -6.42 -10.86 3.95
N GLN A 33 -7.46 -10.05 3.78
CA GLN A 33 -7.73 -9.37 2.50
C GLN A 33 -6.72 -8.27 2.19
N SER A 34 -6.28 -7.49 3.18
CA SER A 34 -5.25 -6.47 2.98
C SER A 34 -3.90 -7.08 2.61
N GLU A 35 -3.50 -8.21 3.22
CA GLU A 35 -2.29 -8.95 2.84
C GLU A 35 -2.32 -9.44 1.38
N ILE A 36 -3.47 -9.94 0.91
CA ILE A 36 -3.65 -10.35 -0.49
C ILE A 36 -3.58 -9.14 -1.42
N ALA A 37 -4.20 -8.01 -1.04
CA ALA A 37 -4.16 -6.78 -1.83
C ALA A 37 -2.72 -6.25 -1.98
N VAL A 38 -1.95 -6.22 -0.88
CA VAL A 38 -0.53 -5.82 -0.88
C VAL A 38 0.28 -6.73 -1.80
N THR A 39 0.06 -8.04 -1.71
CA THR A 39 0.74 -9.03 -2.56
C THR A 39 0.47 -8.77 -4.04
N ASN A 40 -0.80 -8.60 -4.42
CA ASN A 40 -1.19 -8.32 -5.80
C ASN A 40 -0.65 -6.98 -6.31
N ALA A 41 -0.68 -5.94 -5.48
CA ALA A 41 -0.17 -4.62 -5.85
C ALA A 41 1.36 -4.65 -6.05
N LYS A 42 2.10 -5.39 -5.22
CA LYS A 42 3.55 -5.60 -5.41
C LYS A 42 3.85 -6.47 -6.64
N GLN A 43 3.00 -7.43 -6.97
CA GLN A 43 3.10 -8.18 -8.23
C GLN A 43 2.86 -7.29 -9.47
N PHE A 44 1.96 -6.30 -9.36
CA PHE A 44 1.81 -5.26 -10.38
C PHE A 44 3.09 -4.43 -10.54
N LEU A 45 3.75 -4.06 -9.43
CA LEU A 45 5.05 -3.38 -9.47
C LEU A 45 6.12 -4.26 -10.15
N ASP A 46 6.23 -5.54 -9.80
CA ASP A 46 7.18 -6.46 -10.45
C ASP A 46 6.98 -6.56 -11.96
N SER A 47 5.73 -6.45 -12.41
CA SER A 47 5.38 -6.53 -13.83
C SER A 47 5.68 -5.24 -14.59
N THR A 48 5.51 -4.08 -13.95
CA THR A 48 5.55 -2.75 -14.60
C THR A 48 6.86 -2.00 -14.35
N PHE A 49 7.40 -2.14 -13.16
CA PHE A 49 8.63 -1.51 -12.66
C PHE A 49 9.61 -2.55 -12.12
N PRO A 50 9.94 -3.60 -12.90
CA PRO A 50 10.71 -4.74 -12.39
C PRO A 50 12.00 -4.29 -11.73
N LEU A 51 12.35 -4.92 -10.60
CA LEU A 51 13.67 -4.77 -10.00
C LEU A 51 14.74 -5.38 -10.90
N ALA A 52 15.97 -4.86 -10.85
CA ALA A 52 17.09 -5.47 -11.55
C ALA A 52 17.38 -6.90 -11.02
N LYS A 53 17.11 -7.15 -9.73
CA LYS A 53 17.17 -8.43 -9.04
C LYS A 53 16.10 -8.48 -7.95
N GLY A 54 15.52 -9.65 -7.69
CA GLY A 54 14.52 -9.85 -6.65
C GLY A 54 13.11 -9.39 -7.05
N SER A 55 12.23 -9.29 -6.05
CA SER A 55 10.82 -8.89 -6.19
C SER A 55 10.48 -7.77 -5.19
N HIS A 56 9.55 -6.90 -5.57
CA HIS A 56 8.97 -5.89 -4.68
C HIS A 56 8.35 -6.48 -3.40
N GLN A 57 7.98 -7.79 -3.42
CA GLN A 57 7.46 -8.51 -2.26
C GLN A 57 8.46 -8.69 -1.12
N ASP A 58 9.75 -8.76 -1.44
CA ASP A 58 10.82 -9.03 -0.48
C ASP A 58 11.49 -7.76 0.06
N VAL A 59 11.06 -6.60 -0.41
CA VAL A 59 11.65 -5.29 -0.10
C VAL A 59 11.40 -4.93 1.36
N SER A 60 12.42 -4.39 2.01
CA SER A 60 12.40 -3.87 3.37
C SER A 60 12.44 -2.35 3.43
N SER A 61 13.02 -1.67 2.44
CA SER A 61 12.96 -0.21 2.35
C SER A 61 13.31 0.31 0.96
N TYR A 62 12.84 1.53 0.70
CA TYR A 62 13.19 2.31 -0.48
C TYR A 62 13.93 3.57 -0.04
N VAL A 63 15.07 3.85 -0.68
CA VAL A 63 15.95 4.98 -0.36
C VAL A 63 16.38 5.66 -1.65
N VAL A 64 16.42 6.98 -1.65
CA VAL A 64 16.98 7.76 -2.75
C VAL A 64 18.40 8.16 -2.43
N TYR A 65 19.36 7.70 -3.22
CA TYR A 65 20.76 8.09 -3.08
C TYR A 65 21.23 8.81 -4.35
N TYR A 66 21.73 10.04 -4.18
CA TYR A 66 21.89 11.03 -5.26
C TYR A 66 20.58 11.23 -6.05
N GLN A 67 20.46 10.57 -7.21
CA GLN A 67 19.33 10.64 -8.14
C GLN A 67 18.81 9.23 -8.50
N GLN A 68 19.19 8.21 -7.73
CA GLN A 68 18.86 6.81 -7.97
C GLN A 68 18.01 6.26 -6.83
N LEU A 69 17.08 5.37 -7.19
CA LEU A 69 16.29 4.62 -6.24
C LEU A 69 17.04 3.33 -5.87
N LEU A 70 17.48 3.25 -4.61
CA LEU A 70 18.03 2.06 -3.99
C LEU A 70 16.92 1.34 -3.22
N ILE A 71 16.87 0.02 -3.38
CA ILE A 71 15.81 -0.82 -2.85
C ILE A 71 16.49 -1.93 -2.06
N PHE A 72 16.24 -1.97 -0.76
CA PHE A 72 16.89 -2.90 0.15
C PHE A 72 16.00 -4.10 0.44
N PHE A 73 16.63 -5.26 0.64
CA PHE A 73 15.99 -6.49 1.07
C PHE A 73 16.26 -6.76 2.55
N THR A 74 15.57 -7.74 3.12
CA THR A 74 15.70 -8.10 4.55
C THR A 74 17.07 -8.68 4.90
N ASP A 75 17.78 -9.26 3.92
CA ASP A 75 19.14 -9.79 4.08
C ASP A 75 20.24 -8.70 4.02
N GLY A 76 19.84 -7.43 3.88
CA GLY A 76 20.74 -6.28 3.80
C GLY A 76 21.34 -6.05 2.41
N THR A 77 21.05 -6.92 1.43
CA THR A 77 21.40 -6.64 0.03
C THR A 77 20.51 -5.55 -0.54
N HIS A 78 20.92 -4.96 -1.66
CA HIS A 78 20.15 -3.93 -2.34
C HIS A 78 20.20 -4.10 -3.86
N THR A 79 19.22 -3.47 -4.51
CA THR A 79 19.07 -3.39 -5.95
C THR A 79 18.59 -1.98 -6.34
N GLY A 80 18.34 -1.77 -7.63
CA GLY A 80 17.49 -0.70 -8.12
C GLY A 80 16.42 -1.27 -9.08
N LEU A 81 15.70 -0.37 -9.73
CA LEU A 81 14.83 -0.71 -10.86
C LEU A 81 15.67 -1.23 -12.04
N LYS A 82 15.11 -2.16 -12.81
CA LYS A 82 15.70 -2.67 -14.05
C LYS A 82 15.86 -1.55 -15.08
N ASP A 83 14.92 -0.62 -15.14
CA ASP A 83 15.08 0.66 -15.83
C ASP A 83 15.10 1.81 -14.82
N PRO A 84 16.29 2.34 -14.46
CA PRO A 84 16.42 3.45 -13.51
C PRO A 84 15.72 4.74 -13.93
N LYS A 85 15.34 4.89 -15.21
CA LYS A 85 14.62 6.08 -15.68
C LYS A 85 13.18 6.13 -15.20
N GLN A 86 12.60 4.98 -14.84
CA GLN A 86 11.23 4.89 -14.34
C GLN A 86 11.04 5.60 -13.00
N PHE A 87 12.08 5.74 -12.18
CA PHE A 87 12.06 6.63 -11.02
C PHE A 87 12.17 8.09 -11.49
N VAL A 88 11.18 8.92 -11.15
CA VAL A 88 11.10 10.32 -11.62
C VAL A 88 11.11 11.34 -10.48
N ALA A 89 10.45 11.07 -9.36
CA ALA A 89 10.32 12.03 -8.27
C ALA A 89 10.05 11.34 -6.93
N LEU A 90 10.18 12.09 -5.84
CA LEU A 90 9.87 11.66 -4.47
C LEU A 90 9.22 12.79 -3.66
N ASN A 91 8.63 12.43 -2.52
CA ASN A 91 8.32 13.33 -1.42
C ASN A 91 8.99 12.86 -0.11
N GLY A 92 9.16 13.79 0.82
CA GLY A 92 9.82 13.51 2.10
C GLY A 92 11.34 13.46 1.99
N HIS A 93 11.99 12.84 2.98
CA HIS A 93 13.44 12.80 3.05
C HIS A 93 14.01 11.68 2.16
N LYS A 94 15.17 11.90 1.55
CA LYS A 94 15.78 10.91 0.64
C LYS A 94 16.06 9.54 1.29
N SER A 95 16.40 9.52 2.58
CA SER A 95 16.65 8.26 3.32
C SER A 95 15.38 7.56 3.81
N GLU A 96 14.25 8.25 3.82
CA GLU A 96 12.96 7.76 4.30
C GLU A 96 11.86 8.54 3.57
N PRO A 97 11.66 8.26 2.27
CA PRO A 97 10.70 9.01 1.46
C PRO A 97 9.29 8.73 1.96
N SER A 98 8.46 9.77 2.02
CA SER A 98 7.03 9.62 2.31
C SER A 98 6.26 9.16 1.06
N ALA A 99 6.79 9.45 -0.13
CA ALA A 99 6.29 8.89 -1.38
C ALA A 99 7.39 8.77 -2.43
N ILE A 100 7.25 7.79 -3.33
CA ILE A 100 8.06 7.62 -4.53
C ILE A 100 7.15 7.64 -5.74
N LEU A 101 7.53 8.42 -6.74
CA LEU A 101 6.83 8.53 -8.01
C LEU A 101 7.60 7.79 -9.10
N LEU A 102 6.94 6.80 -9.68
CA LEU A 102 7.39 6.02 -10.82
C LEU A 102 6.61 6.40 -12.08
N ARG A 103 7.19 6.16 -13.26
CA ARG A 103 6.53 6.42 -14.54
C ARG A 103 6.85 5.34 -15.56
N ASP A 104 5.80 4.74 -16.14
CA ASP A 104 5.91 3.86 -17.30
C ASP A 104 5.02 4.36 -18.43
N LYS A 105 5.56 4.46 -19.65
CA LYS A 105 4.83 4.84 -20.88
C LYS A 105 3.93 6.07 -20.78
N GLY A 106 4.25 7.00 -19.89
CA GLY A 106 3.49 8.23 -19.69
C GLY A 106 2.57 8.23 -18.47
N THR A 107 2.27 7.06 -17.88
CA THR A 107 1.44 6.92 -16.68
C THR A 107 2.29 6.93 -15.43
N HIS A 108 1.89 7.73 -14.44
CA HIS A 108 2.53 7.74 -13.13
C HIS A 108 1.94 6.68 -12.19
N VAL A 109 2.81 6.15 -11.34
CA VAL A 109 2.43 5.30 -10.21
C VAL A 109 3.11 5.84 -8.96
N GLU A 110 2.33 6.15 -7.94
CA GLU A 110 2.79 6.67 -6.66
C GLU A 110 2.78 5.55 -5.62
N LEU A 111 3.90 5.35 -4.95
CA LEU A 111 4.00 4.50 -3.76
C LEU A 111 4.09 5.43 -2.56
N THR A 112 3.14 5.33 -1.63
CA THR A 112 3.17 6.09 -0.37
C THR A 112 3.60 5.20 0.79
N PHE A 113 4.26 5.80 1.77
CA PHE A 113 4.81 5.08 2.92
C PHE A 113 4.30 5.67 4.23
N ASP A 114 3.78 4.81 5.11
CA ASP A 114 3.38 5.17 6.47
C ASP A 114 3.52 3.97 7.42
N ARG A 115 4.49 4.03 8.33
CA ARG A 115 4.71 2.98 9.35
C ARG A 115 3.54 2.88 10.35
N CYS A 116 2.79 3.96 10.54
CA CYS A 116 1.67 4.03 11.48
C CYS A 116 0.31 3.92 10.77
N GLY A 117 0.31 3.73 9.44
CA GLY A 117 -0.89 3.66 8.62
C GLY A 117 -1.63 2.31 8.72
N GLU A 118 -2.78 2.22 8.05
CA GLU A 118 -3.66 1.04 8.14
C GLU A 118 -3.02 -0.18 7.48
N VAL A 119 -2.28 0.02 6.39
CA VAL A 119 -1.63 -1.04 5.62
C VAL A 119 -0.13 -1.08 5.89
N GLY A 120 0.52 0.07 5.92
CA GLY A 120 1.97 0.20 6.05
C GLY A 120 2.52 -0.22 7.42
N ALA A 121 1.67 -0.31 8.45
CA ALA A 121 2.05 -0.93 9.73
C ALA A 121 2.33 -2.44 9.62
N TYR A 122 1.76 -3.11 8.62
CA TYR A 122 1.89 -4.55 8.39
C TYR A 122 2.77 -4.90 7.18
N ASP A 123 3.01 -3.94 6.27
CA ASP A 123 3.96 -4.11 5.17
C ASP A 123 5.42 -3.93 5.64
N ARG A 124 6.31 -4.82 5.20
CA ARG A 124 7.75 -4.77 5.57
C ARG A 124 8.46 -3.51 5.10
N ALA A 125 8.08 -2.99 3.93
CA ALA A 125 8.64 -1.76 3.39
C ALA A 125 7.81 -0.53 3.77
N ASN A 126 6.84 -0.70 4.67
CA ASN A 126 5.90 0.33 5.12
C ASN A 126 5.08 0.97 4.00
N VAL A 127 4.79 0.21 2.92
CA VAL A 127 3.90 0.67 1.84
C VAL A 127 2.48 0.82 2.38
N GLU A 128 1.97 2.05 2.35
CA GLU A 128 0.61 2.38 2.77
C GLU A 128 -0.37 2.30 1.59
N ASP A 129 0.07 2.74 0.40
CA ASP A 129 -0.74 2.65 -0.80
C ASP A 129 0.12 2.58 -2.06
N ILE A 130 -0.47 2.04 -3.12
CA ILE A 130 0.05 2.08 -4.49
C ILE A 130 -1.06 2.64 -5.36
N GLN A 131 -0.82 3.82 -5.95
CA GLN A 131 -1.82 4.56 -6.69
C GLN A 131 -1.41 4.71 -8.14
N ILE A 132 -2.34 4.46 -9.05
CA ILE A 132 -2.12 4.62 -10.51
C ILE A 132 -2.81 5.90 -10.97
N GLU A 133 -2.07 6.72 -11.71
CA GLU A 133 -2.62 7.90 -12.37
C GLU A 133 -3.61 7.48 -13.47
N GLY A 134 -4.88 7.85 -13.27
CA GLY A 134 -5.90 7.83 -14.31
C GLY A 134 -6.00 9.17 -15.02
N HIS A 135 -6.98 9.30 -15.92
CA HIS A 135 -7.14 10.54 -16.70
C HIS A 135 -7.55 11.73 -15.84
N ARG A 136 -8.33 11.52 -14.76
CA ARG A 136 -8.87 12.57 -13.88
C ARG A 136 -8.71 12.27 -12.40
N TYR A 137 -8.23 11.08 -12.07
CA TYR A 137 -8.22 10.60 -10.70
C TYR A 137 -7.13 9.57 -10.52
N TRP A 138 -6.70 9.41 -9.29
CA TRP A 138 -5.81 8.35 -8.89
C TRP A 138 -6.62 7.14 -8.41
N ILE A 139 -6.17 5.95 -8.80
CA ILE A 139 -6.80 4.68 -8.42
C ILE A 139 -5.89 4.00 -7.40
N SER A 140 -6.36 3.89 -6.16
CA SER A 140 -5.70 3.10 -5.13
C SER A 140 -5.83 1.60 -5.42
N LEU A 141 -4.73 0.87 -5.26
CA LEU A 141 -4.71 -0.59 -5.35
C LEU A 141 -4.93 -1.29 -4.01
N LEU A 142 -4.75 -0.58 -2.88
CA LEU A 142 -4.83 -1.18 -1.53
C LEU A 142 -6.09 -0.75 -0.77
N ASN A 143 -6.62 0.44 -1.05
CA ASN A 143 -7.73 1.06 -0.32
C ASN A 143 -8.96 1.23 -1.24
N VAL A 144 -9.62 0.11 -1.55
CA VAL A 144 -10.77 0.08 -2.50
C VAL A 144 -12.09 0.52 -1.84
N ASP A 145 -12.26 0.25 -0.54
CA ASP A 145 -13.49 0.53 0.21
C ASP A 145 -13.50 1.91 0.87
N ALA A 146 -12.32 2.50 1.04
CA ALA A 146 -12.21 3.88 1.48
C ALA A 146 -12.79 4.74 0.37
N LYS A 147 -13.81 5.53 0.69
CA LYS A 147 -14.41 6.57 -0.14
C LYS A 147 -13.39 7.70 -0.41
N ARG A 148 -12.29 7.34 -1.08
CA ARG A 148 -11.17 8.14 -1.52
C ARG A 148 -11.03 7.84 -3.02
N MET A 149 -12.06 8.21 -3.77
CA MET A 149 -11.78 8.95 -5.01
C MET A 149 -11.04 10.19 -4.49
N ILE A 150 -9.70 10.13 -4.51
CA ILE A 150 -8.86 11.02 -3.71
C ILE A 150 -9.13 12.48 -4.12
N ASP A 151 -9.31 13.36 -3.13
CA ASP A 151 -9.41 14.83 -3.27
C ASP A 151 -8.23 15.45 -4.05
N GLY A 152 -7.10 14.73 -4.13
CA GLY A 152 -5.99 15.04 -5.04
C GLY A 152 -6.34 14.98 -6.54
N SER A 153 -7.50 14.44 -6.92
CA SER A 153 -8.04 14.54 -8.28
C SER A 153 -8.44 15.96 -8.68
N LEU A 154 -8.62 16.87 -7.71
CA LEU A 154 -9.00 18.27 -7.95
C LEU A 154 -7.83 19.25 -7.78
N GLN A 155 -6.65 18.78 -7.38
CA GLN A 155 -5.52 19.64 -7.04
C GLN A 155 -4.23 19.14 -7.69
N ASP A 156 -3.40 20.07 -8.13
CA ASP A 156 -2.07 19.76 -8.63
C ASP A 156 -1.25 19.06 -7.54
N GLN A 157 -0.57 17.97 -7.88
CA GLN A 157 0.37 17.31 -6.98
C GLN A 157 1.79 17.79 -7.28
N MET A 158 2.50 18.15 -6.21
CA MET A 158 3.89 18.59 -6.29
C MET A 158 4.80 17.55 -5.65
N PHE A 159 5.84 17.16 -6.39
CA PHE A 159 6.90 16.29 -5.94
C PHE A 159 8.25 16.96 -6.15
N THR A 160 9.29 16.42 -5.51
CA THR A 160 10.67 16.76 -5.84
C THR A 160 11.19 15.78 -6.89
N ALA A 161 11.54 16.26 -8.09
CA ALA A 161 12.18 15.45 -9.11
C ALA A 161 13.47 14.83 -8.59
N LYS A 162 13.92 13.73 -9.19
CA LYS A 162 15.16 13.05 -8.77
C LYS A 162 16.42 13.93 -8.85
N ASP A 163 16.41 14.95 -9.69
CA ASP A 163 17.47 15.95 -9.82
C ASP A 163 17.37 17.10 -8.80
N GLY A 164 16.29 17.16 -8.02
CA GLY A 164 16.00 18.17 -7.02
C GLY A 164 15.12 19.32 -7.49
N SER A 165 14.70 19.34 -8.77
CA SER A 165 13.76 20.34 -9.28
C SER A 165 12.31 20.02 -8.91
N ASP A 166 11.39 20.97 -9.15
CA ASP A 166 9.97 20.73 -8.93
C ASP A 166 9.39 19.80 -10.01
N TYR A 167 8.63 18.79 -9.59
CA TYR A 167 7.90 17.87 -10.46
C TYR A 167 6.39 18.01 -10.22
N MET A 168 5.71 18.73 -11.09
CA MET A 168 4.29 19.04 -10.96
C MET A 168 3.44 18.13 -11.85
N LEU A 169 2.50 17.41 -11.24
CA LEU A 169 1.41 16.73 -11.92
C LEU A 169 0.16 17.58 -11.83
N LYS A 170 -0.39 17.96 -12.98
CA LYS A 170 -1.57 18.80 -13.04
C LYS A 170 -2.83 17.97 -12.86
N ALA A 171 -3.77 18.51 -12.09
CA ALA A 171 -5.14 18.00 -12.14
C ALA A 171 -5.70 18.17 -13.57
N ALA A 172 -6.49 17.21 -14.02
CA ALA A 172 -7.02 17.15 -15.38
C ALA A 172 -8.40 17.80 -15.54
#